data_AF-A0A1G6HLA8-F1
#
_entry.id   AF-A0A1G6HLA8-F1
#
_cell.length_a   1.000
_cell.length_b   1.000
_cell.length_c   1.000
_cell.angle_alpha   90.00
_cell.angle_beta   90.00
_cell.angle_gamma   90.00
#
_symmetry.space_group_name_H-M   'P 1'
#
loop_
_entity.id
_entity.type
_entity.pdbx_description
1 polymer ?
#
loop_
_entity_poly.entity_id
_entity_poly.type
_entity_poly.pdbx_seq_one_letter_code
_entity_poly.pdbx_strand_id
1 'polypeptide(L)'
;MKITSVLLNIKEEDFDLYEEELRRLGWKKMGGQPVFRKTYGETEVEVKEHIPTFSADVYLTVTARNENGIHYDNVTKILQELREADKTPD
;
A
#
# COMPACT_ATOMS: atom_id res chain seq x y z
N MET A 1 -11.24 20.63 -6.90
CA MET A 1 -10.64 20.00 -5.71
C MET A 1 -9.64 18.97 -6.19
N LYS A 2 -8.40 19.00 -5.70
CA LYS A 2 -7.28 18.19 -6.21
C LYS A 2 -6.83 17.25 -5.10
N ILE A 3 -6.89 15.95 -5.32
CA ILE A 3 -6.44 14.95 -4.34
C ILE A 3 -4.92 14.87 -4.47
N THR A 4 -4.18 15.29 -3.45
CA THR A 4 -2.70 15.25 -3.45
C THR A 4 -2.15 14.15 -2.56
N SER A 5 -2.99 13.60 -1.66
CA SER A 5 -2.66 12.49 -0.80
C SER A 5 -3.86 11.58 -0.60
N VAL A 6 -3.64 10.27 -0.61
CA VAL A 6 -4.63 9.25 -0.20
C VAL A 6 -4.02 8.43 0.92
N LEU A 7 -4.77 8.25 2.01
CA LEU A 7 -4.40 7.35 3.10
C LEU A 7 -5.48 6.26 3.23
N LEU A 8 -5.05 5.01 3.19
CA LEU A 8 -5.92 3.85 3.36
C LEU A 8 -5.33 2.96 4.45
N ASN A 9 -6.20 2.46 5.32
CA ASN A 9 -5.85 1.39 6.25
C ASN A 9 -6.55 0.12 5.78
N ILE A 10 -5.77 -0.91 5.48
CA ILE A 10 -6.27 -2.22 5.07
C ILE A 10 -5.99 -3.18 6.22
N LYS A 11 -6.99 -3.92 6.67
CA LYS A 11 -6.76 -5.00 7.64
C LYS A 11 -6.07 -6.13 6.88
N GLU A 12 -4.96 -6.63 7.41
CA GLU A 12 -4.25 -7.77 6.83
C GLU A 12 -4.08 -8.82 7.92
N GLU A 13 -4.43 -10.07 7.61
CA GLU A 13 -4.33 -11.18 8.56
C GLU A 13 -3.01 -11.95 8.37
N ASP A 14 -2.41 -11.89 7.17
CA ASP A 14 -1.10 -12.47 6.87
C ASP A 14 -0.19 -11.46 6.15
N PHE A 15 0.54 -10.67 6.94
CA PHE A 15 1.46 -9.65 6.41
C PHE A 15 2.65 -10.27 5.65
N ASP A 16 3.11 -11.44 6.07
CA ASP A 16 4.25 -12.10 5.45
C ASP A 16 3.91 -12.53 4.02
N LEU A 17 2.72 -13.13 3.83
CA LEU A 17 2.20 -13.47 2.50
C LEU A 17 2.01 -12.21 1.64
N TYR A 18 1.47 -11.15 2.22
CA TYR A 18 1.27 -9.88 1.52
C TYR A 18 2.60 -9.25 1.08
N GLU A 19 3.63 -9.30 1.93
CA GLU A 19 4.98 -8.82 1.61
C GLU A 19 5.57 -9.57 0.40
N GLU A 20 5.42 -10.89 0.35
CA GLU A 20 5.90 -11.69 -0.79
C GLU A 20 5.20 -11.29 -2.10
N GLU A 21 3.88 -11.09 -2.05
CA GLU A 21 3.09 -10.68 -3.21
C GLU A 21 3.42 -9.26 -3.67
N LEU A 22 3.62 -8.31 -2.75
CA LEU A 22 4.09 -6.96 -3.08
C LEU A 22 5.45 -7.01 -3.81
N ARG A 23 6.40 -7.81 -3.33
CA ARG A 23 7.70 -7.97 -4.00
C ARG A 23 7.52 -8.58 -5.38
N ARG A 24 6.62 -9.56 -5.55
CA ARG A 24 6.29 -10.17 -6.84
C ARG A 24 5.69 -9.16 -7.83
N LEU A 25 4.87 -8.25 -7.35
CA LEU A 25 4.25 -7.16 -8.13
C LEU A 25 5.22 -5.98 -8.40
N GLY A 26 6.49 -6.11 -8.00
CA GLY A 26 7.55 -5.16 -8.31
C GLY A 26 7.66 -4.00 -7.32
N TRP A 27 7.07 -4.12 -6.12
CA TRP A 27 7.26 -3.16 -5.04
C TRP A 27 8.65 -3.31 -4.45
N LYS A 28 9.28 -2.17 -4.13
CA LYS A 28 10.62 -2.13 -3.54
C LYS A 28 10.53 -1.98 -2.03
N LYS A 29 11.06 -2.96 -1.29
CA LYS A 29 11.23 -2.84 0.17
C LYS A 29 12.31 -1.79 0.49
N MET A 30 12.00 -0.88 1.40
CA MET A 30 12.86 0.22 1.79
C MET A 30 13.66 -0.17 3.05
N GLY A 31 14.92 -0.56 2.84
CA GLY A 31 15.83 -0.92 3.93
C GLY A 31 15.38 -2.15 4.72
N GLY A 32 15.61 -2.15 6.04
CA GLY A 32 15.23 -3.23 6.96
C GLY A 32 13.85 -3.07 7.60
N GLN A 33 13.01 -2.15 7.10
CA GLN A 33 11.69 -1.87 7.64
C GLN A 33 10.59 -2.50 6.75
N PRO A 34 9.40 -2.79 7.30
CA PRO A 34 8.24 -3.29 6.54
C PRO A 34 7.57 -2.14 5.77
N VAL A 35 8.36 -1.45 4.94
CA VAL A 35 7.94 -0.31 4.12
C VAL A 35 8.24 -0.63 2.67
N PHE A 36 7.24 -0.50 1.81
CA PHE A 36 7.31 -0.80 0.38
C PHE A 36 6.97 0.43 -0.42
N ARG A 37 7.70 0.66 -1.51
CA ARG A 37 7.45 1.78 -2.41
C ARG A 37 7.32 1.35 -3.86
N LYS A 38 6.43 2.03 -4.56
CA LYS A 38 6.26 1.93 -6.01
C LYS A 38 5.78 3.26 -6.56
N THR A 39 6.19 3.56 -7.79
CA THR A 39 5.83 4.81 -8.47
C THR A 39 4.87 4.50 -9.62
N TYR A 40 3.75 5.23 -9.67
CA TYR A 40 2.74 5.16 -10.72
C TYR A 40 2.72 6.49 -11.47
N GLY A 41 3.52 6.59 -12.54
CA GLY A 41 3.75 7.86 -13.25
C GLY A 41 4.43 8.88 -12.34
N GLU A 42 3.74 9.97 -12.01
CA GLU A 42 4.22 11.00 -11.07
C GLU A 42 3.78 10.76 -9.61
N THR A 43 3.04 9.68 -9.36
CA THR A 43 2.49 9.38 -8.02
C THR A 43 3.38 8.39 -7.29
N GLU A 44 3.97 8.80 -6.18
CA GLU A 44 4.69 7.88 -5.29
C GLU A 44 3.68 7.22 -4.34
N VAL A 45 3.79 5.90 -4.17
CA VAL A 45 2.97 5.13 -3.25
C VAL A 45 3.86 4.38 -2.28
N GLU A 46 3.53 4.50 -1.01
CA GLU A 46 4.17 3.83 0.11
C GLU A 46 3.16 2.92 0.82
N VAL A 47 3.52 1.67 1.07
CA VAL A 47 2.78 0.74 1.93
C VAL A 47 3.64 0.47 3.14
N LYS A 48 3.09 0.61 4.34
CA LYS A 48 3.78 0.30 5.59
C LYS A 48 2.92 -0.55 6.49
N GLU A 49 3.55 -1.47 7.20
CA GLU A 49 2.91 -2.15 8.32
C GLU A 49 2.61 -1.15 9.44
N HIS A 50 1.43 -1.27 10.02
CA HIS A 50 0.98 -0.53 11.18
C HIS A 50 0.29 -1.49 12.15
N ILE A 51 0.93 -1.73 13.29
CA ILE A 51 0.36 -2.50 14.39
C ILE A 51 -0.13 -1.51 15.45
N PRO A 52 -1.45 -1.34 15.66
CA PRO A 52 -1.97 -0.46 16.68
C PRO A 52 -1.57 -0.96 18.07
N THR A 53 -1.22 -0.04 18.97
CA THR A 53 -0.71 -0.38 20.33
C THR A 53 -1.67 -1.22 21.18
N PHE A 54 -2.97 -1.26 20.83
CA PHE A 54 -4.02 -1.95 21.59
C PHE A 54 -4.78 -3.01 20.78
N SER A 55 -4.29 -3.40 19.59
CA SER A 55 -4.89 -4.51 18.82
C SER A 55 -3.84 -5.56 18.45
N ALA A 56 -4.25 -6.82 18.40
CA ALA A 56 -3.49 -7.90 17.80
C ALA A 56 -3.63 -7.93 16.26
N ASP A 57 -4.51 -7.10 15.70
CA ASP A 57 -4.71 -6.99 14.25
C ASP A 57 -3.56 -6.21 13.60
N VAL A 58 -3.04 -6.73 12.50
CA VAL A 58 -2.10 -6.03 11.63
C VAL A 58 -2.89 -5.17 10.64
N TYR A 59 -2.46 -3.92 10.47
CA TYR A 59 -2.99 -3.03 9.45
C TYR A 59 -1.88 -2.62 8.49
N LEU A 60 -2.25 -2.38 7.24
CA LEU A 60 -1.40 -1.77 6.24
C LEU A 60 -1.82 -0.32 6.06
N THR A 61 -0.92 0.62 6.31
CA THR A 61 -1.13 2.01 5.92
C THR A 61 -0.56 2.23 4.52
N VAL A 62 -1.44 2.54 3.58
CA VAL A 62 -1.09 2.89 2.21
C VAL A 62 -1.18 4.40 2.06
N THR A 63 -0.08 5.02 1.62
CA THR A 63 0.01 6.46 1.38
C THR A 63 0.41 6.71 -0.06
N ALA A 64 -0.48 7.31 -0.85
CA ALA A 64 -0.16 7.79 -2.20
C ALA A 64 0.02 9.31 -2.16
N ARG A 65 1.07 9.86 -2.79
CA ARG A 65 1.39 11.29 -2.82
C ARG A 65 1.73 11.78 -4.23
N ASN A 66 1.14 12.91 -4.60
CA ASN A 66 1.48 13.65 -5.82
C ASN A 66 1.15 15.14 -5.65
N GLU A 67 2.17 16.02 -5.76
CA GLU A 67 2.03 17.48 -5.68
C GLU A 67 1.24 18.05 -6.88
N ASN A 68 1.41 17.42 -8.04
CA ASN A 68 0.66 17.69 -9.27
C ASN A 68 -0.73 17.05 -9.29
N GLY A 69 -1.10 16.34 -8.22
CA GLY A 69 -2.42 15.76 -8.03
C GLY A 69 -2.52 14.34 -8.57
N ILE A 70 -3.25 13.52 -7.84
CA ILE A 70 -3.43 12.11 -8.17
C ILE A 70 -4.67 12.01 -9.06
N HIS A 71 -4.45 11.56 -10.30
CA HIS A 71 -5.54 11.22 -11.19
C HIS A 71 -6.35 10.06 -10.63
N TYR A 72 -7.67 10.12 -10.76
CA TYR A 72 -8.58 9.07 -10.27
C TYR A 72 -8.21 7.68 -10.81
N ASP A 73 -7.82 7.61 -12.09
CA ASP A 73 -7.39 6.35 -12.73
C ASP A 73 -6.17 5.73 -12.04
N ASN A 74 -5.26 6.56 -11.51
CA ASN A 74 -4.11 6.06 -10.76
C ASN A 74 -4.55 5.52 -9.40
N VAL A 75 -5.47 6.19 -8.70
CA VAL A 75 -6.02 5.70 -7.42
C VAL A 75 -6.66 4.33 -7.62
N THR A 76 -7.50 4.17 -8.65
CA THR A 76 -8.17 2.91 -8.94
C THR A 76 -7.18 1.79 -9.27
N LYS A 77 -6.13 2.08 -10.06
CA LYS A 77 -5.06 1.10 -10.36
C LYS A 77 -4.31 0.67 -9.11
N ILE A 78 -3.96 1.62 -8.23
CA ILE A 78 -3.27 1.33 -6.97
C ILE A 78 -4.15 0.41 -6.11
N LEU A 79 -5.42 0.75 -5.93
CA LEU A 79 -6.36 -0.06 -5.15
C LEU A 79 -6.54 -1.47 -5.72
N GLN A 80 -6.66 -1.59 -7.05
CA GLN A 80 -6.81 -2.88 -7.70
C GLN A 80 -5.57 -3.75 -7.50
N GLU A 81 -4.38 -3.19 -7.70
CA GLU A 81 -3.13 -3.94 -7.52
C GLU A 81 -2.94 -4.39 -6.06
N LEU A 82 -3.27 -3.52 -5.09
CA LEU A 82 -3.19 -3.87 -3.66
C LEU A 82 -4.22 -4.94 -3.26
N ARG A 83 -5.37 -4.99 -3.94
CA ARG A 83 -6.36 -6.06 -3.78
C ARG A 83 -5.92 -7.36 -4.43
N GLU A 84 -5.14 -7.29 -5.50
CA GLU A 84 -4.54 -8.48 -6.13
C GLU A 84 -3.39 -9.05 -5.28
N ALA A 85 -2.69 -8.20 -4.53
CA ALA A 85 -1.68 -8.61 -3.54
C ALA A 85 -2.30 -9.34 -2.34
N ASP A 86 -3.55 -9.01 -1.99
CA ASP A 86 -4.31 -9.74 -0.98
C ASP A 86 -4.62 -11.15 -1.49
N LYS A 87 -4.09 -12.13 -0.77
CA LYS A 87 -4.21 -13.57 -1.04
C LYS A 87 -4.72 -14.33 0.18
N THR A 88 -5.20 -13.60 1.18
CA THR A 88 -5.68 -14.16 2.43
C THR A 88 -6.94 -14.98 2.13
N PRO A 89 -7.00 -16.26 2.54
CA PRO A 89 -8.19 -17.08 2.34
C PRO A 89 -9.40 -16.45 3.05
N ASP A 90 -10.57 -16.46 2.39
CA ASP A 90 -11.85 -16.06 2.99
C ASP A 90 -12.19 -16.86 4.27
#